data_AF-A0A1Q7WZX8-F1
#
_entry.id   AF-A0A1Q7WZX8-F1
#
_cell.length_a   1.000
_cell.length_b   1.000
_cell.length_c   1.000
_cell.angle_alpha   90.00
_cell.angle_beta   90.00
_cell.angle_gamma   90.00
#
_symmetry.space_group_name_H-M   'P 1'
#
loop_
_entity.id
_entity.type
_entity.pdbx_description
1 polymer ?
#
loop_
_entity_poly.entity_id
_entity_poly.type
_entity_poly.pdbx_seq_one_letter_code
_entity_poly.pdbx_strand_id
1 'polypeptide(L)'
;MAGIWQGRMSGPLGNGEATMTVEEDGAYTGTIFLGTGPREFHGAIVVIDPTRVRFQGTDGNGRVRRQDRDGRTILRFVLDGSGTGATYTRDR
;
A
#
# COMPACT_ATOMS: atom_id res chain seq x y z
N MET A 1 0.70 -7.69 9.80
CA MET A 1 0.53 -6.44 9.00
C MET A 1 -0.94 -6.06 8.86
N ALA A 2 -1.86 -6.92 9.30
CA ALA A 2 -3.28 -6.67 9.24
C ALA A 2 -3.71 -5.36 9.91
N GLY A 3 -4.83 -4.82 9.47
CA GLY A 3 -5.47 -3.62 10.00
C GLY A 3 -5.73 -2.57 8.94
N ILE A 4 -6.20 -1.42 9.41
CA ILE A 4 -6.58 -0.27 8.58
C ILE A 4 -5.38 0.66 8.43
N TRP A 5 -5.19 1.17 7.22
CA TRP A 5 -4.07 1.97 6.79
C TRP A 5 -4.57 3.19 6.03
N GLN A 6 -4.00 4.35 6.33
CA GLN A 6 -4.32 5.61 5.67
C GLN A 6 -3.06 6.25 5.11
N GLY A 7 -3.13 6.88 3.95
CA GLY A 7 -1.96 7.48 3.36
C GLY A 7 -2.18 8.12 2.01
N ARG A 8 -1.10 8.15 1.21
CA ARG A 8 -1.12 8.69 -0.15
C ARG A 8 -0.54 7.69 -1.13
N MET A 9 -1.17 7.65 -2.30
CA MET A 9 -0.74 6.84 -3.43
C MET A 9 -0.45 7.72 -4.63
N SER A 10 0.58 7.33 -5.36
CA SER A 10 1.01 7.86 -6.64
C SER A 10 1.16 6.70 -7.59
N GLY A 11 0.45 6.72 -8.72
CA GLY A 11 0.49 5.62 -9.68
C GLY A 11 0.08 6.08 -11.08
N PRO A 12 0.01 5.13 -12.05
CA PRO A 12 -0.41 5.43 -13.43
C PRO A 12 -1.78 6.13 -13.52
N LEU A 13 -2.62 5.94 -12.51
CA LEU A 13 -3.98 6.46 -12.42
C LEU A 13 -4.07 7.86 -11.82
N GLY A 14 -2.95 8.40 -11.34
CA GLY A 14 -2.89 9.69 -10.68
C GLY A 14 -2.35 9.62 -9.25
N ASN A 15 -2.52 10.74 -8.54
CA ASN A 15 -2.03 10.92 -7.18
C ASN A 15 -3.20 11.31 -6.27
N GLY A 16 -3.34 10.65 -5.13
CA GLY A 16 -4.48 10.87 -4.25
C GLY A 16 -4.24 10.39 -2.82
N GLU A 17 -5.15 10.76 -1.93
CA GLU A 17 -5.28 10.09 -0.64
C GLU A 17 -5.83 8.70 -0.85
N ALA A 18 -5.44 7.76 0.01
CA ALA A 18 -5.88 6.39 -0.08
C ALA A 18 -6.05 5.77 1.31
N THR A 19 -7.06 4.91 1.42
CA THR A 19 -7.27 4.01 2.55
C THR A 19 -7.11 2.57 2.09
N MET A 20 -6.69 1.69 3.00
CA MET A 20 -6.48 0.27 2.72
C MET A 20 -6.73 -0.54 3.99
N THR A 21 -7.41 -1.68 3.85
CA THR A 21 -7.49 -2.70 4.90
C THR A 21 -6.65 -3.88 4.45
N VAL A 22 -5.75 -4.33 5.32
CA VAL A 22 -4.93 -5.54 5.12
C VAL A 22 -5.48 -6.61 6.06
N GLU A 23 -5.74 -7.80 5.51
CA GLU A 23 -6.18 -8.98 6.25
C GLU A 23 -4.99 -9.72 6.88
N GLU A 24 -5.26 -10.69 7.76
CA GLU A 24 -4.21 -11.48 8.44
C GLU A 24 -3.36 -12.30 7.47
N ASP A 25 -3.94 -12.76 6.36
CA ASP A 25 -3.23 -13.48 5.29
C ASP A 25 -2.44 -12.55 4.34
N GLY A 26 -2.54 -11.23 4.54
CA GLY A 26 -1.88 -10.21 3.73
C GLY A 26 -2.66 -9.77 2.50
N ALA A 27 -3.84 -10.34 2.21
CA ALA A 27 -4.76 -9.79 1.23
C ALA A 27 -5.14 -8.35 1.62
N TYR A 28 -5.38 -7.48 0.65
CA TYR A 28 -5.81 -6.13 0.93
C TYR A 28 -6.80 -5.59 -0.10
N THR A 29 -7.66 -4.71 0.39
CA THR A 29 -8.57 -3.89 -0.42
C THR A 29 -8.44 -2.45 0.02
N GLY A 30 -8.47 -1.52 -0.92
CA GLY A 30 -8.38 -0.10 -0.62
C GLY A 30 -9.06 0.78 -1.66
N THR A 31 -9.13 2.06 -1.33
CA THR A 31 -9.74 3.08 -2.18
C THR A 31 -8.78 4.26 -2.29
N ILE A 32 -8.51 4.70 -3.53
CA ILE A 32 -7.83 5.97 -3.82
C ILE A 32 -8.87 7.03 -4.19
N PHE A 33 -8.74 8.22 -3.63
CA PHE A 33 -9.62 9.35 -3.89
C PHE A 33 -8.96 10.29 -4.91
N LEU A 34 -9.46 10.25 -6.14
CA LEU A 34 -8.98 11.04 -7.28
C LEU A 34 -9.96 12.17 -7.60
N GLY A 35 -9.52 13.16 -8.39
CA GLY A 35 -10.40 14.22 -8.87
C GLY A 35 -11.58 13.73 -9.73
N THR A 36 -11.45 12.53 -10.33
CA THR A 36 -12.50 11.85 -11.10
C THR A 36 -13.43 10.99 -10.24
N GLY A 37 -13.22 10.94 -8.92
CA GLY A 37 -13.97 10.11 -7.99
C GLY A 37 -13.12 9.02 -7.32
N PRO A 38 -13.70 8.30 -6.34
CA PRO A 38 -13.04 7.18 -5.68
C PRO A 38 -12.86 6.01 -6.64
N ARG A 39 -11.73 5.31 -6.51
CA ARG A 39 -11.47 4.07 -7.25
C ARG A 39 -10.93 3.01 -6.31
N GLU A 40 -11.48 1.81 -6.43
CA GLU A 40 -11.03 0.65 -5.67
C GLU A 40 -9.77 0.03 -6.27
N PHE A 41 -8.93 -0.51 -5.39
CA PHE A 41 -7.77 -1.33 -5.73
C PHE A 41 -7.67 -2.48 -4.72
N HIS A 42 -7.08 -3.59 -5.14
CA HIS A 42 -6.89 -4.77 -4.29
C HIS A 42 -5.58 -5.47 -4.61
N GLY A 43 -5.18 -6.40 -3.76
CA GLY A 43 -3.97 -7.19 -3.96
C GLY A 43 -3.61 -8.04 -2.75
N ALA A 44 -2.37 -8.48 -2.70
CA ALA A 44 -1.81 -9.20 -1.57
C ALA A 44 -0.38 -8.75 -1.26
N ILE A 45 -0.06 -8.63 0.02
CA ILE A 45 1.30 -8.49 0.54
C ILE A 45 1.86 -9.89 0.77
N VAL A 46 2.95 -10.22 0.09
CA VAL A 46 3.60 -11.53 0.16
C VAL A 46 4.96 -11.39 0.85
N VAL A 47 5.14 -12.08 1.97
CA VAL A 47 6.44 -12.18 2.65
C VAL A 47 7.20 -13.35 2.04
N ILE A 48 8.27 -13.06 1.29
CA ILE A 48 9.16 -14.10 0.77
C ILE A 48 10.16 -14.49 1.86
N ASP A 49 10.76 -13.49 2.49
CA ASP A 49 11.64 -13.61 3.65
C ASP A 49 11.58 -12.31 4.48
N PRO A 50 12.14 -12.26 5.71
CA PRO A 50 12.06 -11.08 6.56
C PRO A 50 12.63 -9.77 5.96
N THR A 51 13.50 -9.88 4.95
CA THR A 51 14.12 -8.75 4.26
C THR A 51 13.44 -8.43 2.92
N ARG A 52 12.60 -9.34 2.43
CA ARG A 52 11.97 -9.27 1.11
C ARG A 52 10.46 -9.44 1.21
N VAL A 53 9.78 -8.30 1.34
CA VAL A 53 8.32 -8.22 1.27
C VAL A 53 7.90 -7.64 -0.08
N ARG A 54 6.93 -8.29 -0.72
CA ARG A 54 6.38 -7.95 -2.03
C ARG A 54 4.92 -7.55 -1.90
N PHE A 55 4.40 -6.86 -2.91
CA PHE A 55 2.97 -6.81 -3.15
C PHE A 55 2.67 -7.17 -4.60
N GLN A 56 1.50 -7.72 -4.81
CA GLN A 56 0.88 -7.92 -6.11
C GLN A 56 -0.51 -7.32 -6.06
N GLY A 57 -0.81 -6.36 -6.94
CA GLY A 57 -2.09 -5.66 -6.88
C GLY A 57 -2.59 -5.21 -8.25
N THR A 58 -3.81 -4.67 -8.24
CA THR A 58 -4.54 -4.21 -9.43
C THR A 58 -3.72 -3.23 -10.27
N ASP A 59 -2.95 -2.35 -9.61
CA ASP A 59 -2.18 -1.28 -10.27
C ASP A 59 -0.70 -1.63 -10.45
N GLY A 60 -0.35 -2.91 -10.30
CA GLY A 60 0.98 -3.45 -10.53
C GLY A 60 1.57 -4.16 -9.32
N ASN A 61 2.82 -4.57 -9.49
CA ASN A 61 3.58 -5.34 -8.50
C ASN A 61 4.75 -4.53 -7.99
N GLY A 62 5.22 -4.85 -6.79
CA GLY A 62 6.32 -4.10 -6.22
C GLY A 62 6.80 -4.63 -4.89
N ARG A 63 7.56 -3.80 -4.18
CA ARG A 63 8.14 -4.13 -2.88
C ARG A 63 7.43 -3.33 -1.80
N VAL A 64 7.29 -3.93 -0.63
CA VAL A 64 6.81 -3.26 0.58
C VAL A 64 7.99 -3.09 1.53
N ARG A 65 8.19 -1.89 2.04
CA ARG A 65 9.11 -1.60 3.13
C ARG A 65 8.32 -1.20 4.36
N ARG A 66 8.50 -1.93 5.45
CA ARG A 66 7.98 -1.54 6.76
C ARG A 66 9.03 -0.67 7.45
N GLN A 67 8.59 0.44 8.04
CA GLN A 67 9.41 1.32 8.85
C GLN A 67 8.64 1.65 10.14
N ASP A 68 9.27 1.45 11.29
CA ASP A 68 8.74 1.95 12.56
C ASP A 68 9.51 3.23 12.91
N ARG A 69 8.80 4.36 13.02
CA ARG A 69 9.38 5.69 13.28
C ARG A 69 8.48 6.48 14.23
N ASP A 70 9.06 7.05 15.28
CA ASP A 70 8.35 7.91 16.24
C ASP A 70 7.05 7.28 16.79
N GLY A 71 7.10 5.96 17.07
CA GLY A 71 5.95 5.18 17.55
C GLY A 71 4.88 4.87 16.50
N ARG A 72 5.13 5.17 15.21
CA ARG A 72 4.22 4.89 14.09
C ARG A 72 4.80 3.82 13.18
N THR A 73 3.97 2.88 12.76
CA THR A 73 4.30 1.96 11.67
C THR A 73 3.89 2.57 10.34
N ILE A 74 4.85 2.59 9.41
CA ILE A 74 4.71 3.07 8.04
C ILE A 74 4.93 1.89 7.09
N LEU A 75 4.03 1.72 6.12
CA LEU A 75 4.22 0.84 4.97
C LEU A 75 4.48 1.68 3.73
N ARG A 76 5.62 1.45 3.09
CA ARG A 76 5.99 2.06 1.81
C ARG A 76 5.94 1.02 0.70
N PHE A 77 5.02 1.21 -0.23
CA PHE A 77 4.89 0.44 -1.46
C PHE A 77 5.68 1.13 -2.55
N VAL A 78 6.52 0.38 -3.27
CA VAL A 78 7.31 0.87 -4.39
C VAL A 78 7.05 -0.05 -5.57
N LEU A 79 6.45 0.49 -6.64
CA LEU A 79 6.16 -0.25 -7.87
C LEU A 79 7.46 -0.64 -8.58
N ASP A 80 7.50 -1.86 -9.13
CA ASP A 80 8.65 -2.29 -9.93
C ASP A 80 8.74 -1.44 -11.21
N GLY A 81 9.96 -1.08 -11.62
CA GLY A 81 10.19 -0.33 -12.86
C GLY A 81 9.76 1.13 -12.84
N SER A 82 9.35 1.67 -11.68
CA SER A 82 8.95 3.07 -11.54
C SER A 82 9.38 3.65 -10.19
N GLY A 83 9.39 4.98 -10.08
CA GLY A 83 9.57 5.69 -8.81
C GLY A 83 8.26 5.93 -8.04
N THR A 84 7.13 5.41 -8.54
CA THR A 84 5.80 5.62 -7.99
C THR A 84 5.43 4.50 -6.99
N GLY A 85 4.35 4.69 -6.24
CA GLY A 85 3.96 3.79 -5.17
C GLY A 85 3.07 4.46 -4.14
N ALA A 86 3.10 3.98 -2.90
CA ALA A 86 2.25 4.50 -1.85
C ALA A 86 2.96 4.51 -0.50
N THR A 87 2.56 5.43 0.38
CA THR A 87 3.00 5.45 1.77
C THR A 87 1.77 5.49 2.65
N TYR A 88 1.67 4.54 3.57
CA TYR A 88 0.57 4.42 4.51
C TYR A 88 1.07 4.40 5.94
N THR A 89 0.30 5.00 6.84
CA THR A 89 0.42 4.89 8.29
C THR A 89 -0.73 4.07 8.84
N ARG A 90 -0.45 3.26 9.86
CA ARG A 90 -1.48 2.47 10.52
C ARG A 90 -2.48 3.40 11.21
N ASP A 91 -3.77 3.19 10.94
CA ASP A 91 -4.83 3.81 11.73
C ASP A 91 -4.85 3.16 13.13
N ARG A 92 -5.14 3.95 14.16
CA ARG A 92 -4.95 3.52 15.56
C ARG A 92 -5.93 2.44 15.99
#